data_AF-D5EGS2-F1
#
_entry.id   AF-D5EGS2-F1
#
_cell.length_a   1.000
_cell.length_b   1.000
_cell.length_c   1.000
_cell.angle_alpha   90.00
_cell.angle_beta   90.00
_cell.angle_gamma   90.00
#
_symmetry.space_group_name_H-M   'P 1'
#
loop_
_entity.id
_entity.type
_entity.pdbx_description
1 polymer ?
#
loop_
_entity_poly.entity_id
_entity_poly.type
_entity_poly.pdbx_seq_one_letter_code
_entity_poly.pdbx_strand_id
1 'polypeptide(L)'
;MKNKENRLITEKSPYLLQHAHNPVDWHPWGKEAFTKAQEENKPIFLSIGYSTCHWCHVMEKECFSDEEVAQLLNDACVSIKVDREERPDIDHVCMAVSLIMNGSGGWPLNLFLTPNGKPFFAASYIPKETSGRIPGLMDMVPRVKWLWLMQKEDVLKSAESIMNALEKEMTNQKGTCPDKNLAKKAFQELSRNFDPLWGGFSKAPKFPMPPVLLFLLEYGKIFKEEKAIKMVEKTLDCMAMGGIRDHLGGGFARYSTDREWKIPHFEKMLYDQALLLKAYTAAWEMTGRDIYKKIAFEIAAYVLRDLRSPEGVFFAAEDADSEGVEGRFYVWTEEEIRRLVPSEDRQLFLQAYGIHGEGNVLALPASLEELAATYNVELQKLDQSLQKSRALLFEARNRRVRPHCDRKILTDWNALMIEALAFAGRIFEERQFIEAARNAVDFLLEKAVYQEKEVYHSVADGKGHIPGLLNDYSFFIRALLELEEATGEEDYGEKGMGLLRSMNDIFYDPKRGGYFMNSGLDELLFFRPWSGEDGVMVSGNSVAMMNLLRFNKRTGNKEYYEMARGIGEAFAQRVQQVPAMYTHLLTATLALSDE
;
A
#
# COMPACT_ATOMS: atom_id res chain seq x y z
N MET A 1 38.56 -2.58 6.51
CA MET A 1 38.23 -3.81 7.25
C MET A 1 37.32 -4.63 6.36
N LYS A 2 37.46 -5.96 6.27
CA LYS A 2 36.51 -6.76 5.47
C LYS A 2 35.11 -6.53 6.05
N ASN A 3 34.16 -6.06 5.24
CA ASN A 3 32.76 -5.93 5.66
C ASN A 3 32.31 -7.30 6.17
N LYS A 4 32.14 -7.43 7.48
CA LYS A 4 31.66 -8.66 8.10
C LYS A 4 30.19 -8.81 7.71
N GLU A 5 29.87 -9.89 7.01
CA GLU A 5 28.49 -10.23 6.66
C GLU A 5 27.76 -10.77 7.89
N ASN A 6 26.53 -10.31 8.10
CA ASN A 6 25.58 -10.93 9.01
C ASN A 6 24.69 -11.94 8.26
N ARG A 7 23.64 -12.46 8.92
CA ARG A 7 22.82 -13.55 8.36
C ARG A 7 21.90 -13.12 7.24
N LEU A 8 21.67 -11.82 7.04
CA LEU A 8 20.79 -11.33 5.98
C LEU A 8 21.39 -11.53 4.57
N ILE A 9 22.68 -11.88 4.45
CA ILE A 9 23.33 -12.09 3.15
C ILE A 9 22.71 -13.24 2.33
N THR A 10 21.97 -14.15 2.98
CA THR A 10 21.28 -15.27 2.32
C THR A 10 19.83 -14.97 1.94
N GLU A 11 19.31 -13.81 2.32
CA GLU A 11 17.92 -13.41 2.04
C GLU A 11 17.71 -13.06 0.57
N LYS A 12 16.44 -13.04 0.15
CA LYS A 12 16.04 -12.68 -1.22
C LYS A 12 15.49 -11.27 -1.34
N SER A 13 14.94 -10.72 -0.25
CA SER A 13 14.48 -9.33 -0.21
C SER A 13 15.65 -8.37 -0.47
N PRO A 14 15.51 -7.44 -1.44
CA PRO A 14 16.45 -6.35 -1.62
C PRO A 14 16.64 -5.53 -0.35
N TYR A 15 15.57 -5.30 0.41
CA TYR A 15 15.62 -4.55 1.68
C TYR A 15 16.50 -5.27 2.71
N LEU A 16 16.30 -6.58 2.92
CA LEU A 16 17.11 -7.33 3.88
C LEU A 16 18.58 -7.40 3.45
N LEU A 17 18.85 -7.60 2.16
CA LEU A 17 20.21 -7.63 1.61
C LEU A 17 20.95 -6.30 1.76
N GLN A 18 20.27 -5.15 1.72
CA GLN A 18 20.87 -3.84 1.98
C GLN A 18 21.48 -3.76 3.39
N HIS A 19 20.94 -4.50 4.36
CA HIS A 19 21.40 -4.53 5.75
C HIS A 19 22.43 -5.64 6.05
N ALA A 20 22.80 -6.47 5.07
CA ALA A 20 23.66 -7.64 5.26
C ALA A 20 25.09 -7.32 5.72
N HIS A 21 25.54 -6.09 5.52
CA HIS A 21 26.87 -5.61 5.92
C HIS A 21 26.84 -4.61 7.07
N ASN A 22 25.68 -4.35 7.68
CA ASN A 22 25.64 -3.51 8.87
C ASN A 22 26.37 -4.19 10.05
N PRO A 23 27.04 -3.43 10.93
CA PRO A 23 27.70 -3.95 12.13
C PRO A 23 26.72 -4.55 13.16
N VAL A 24 25.43 -4.20 13.09
CA VAL A 24 24.38 -4.89 13.87
C VAL A 24 24.31 -6.36 13.42
N ASP A 25 24.31 -7.29 14.38
CA ASP A 25 24.20 -8.74 14.13
C ASP A 25 22.76 -9.12 13.80
N TRP A 26 22.31 -8.70 12.61
CA TRP A 26 20.96 -8.92 12.15
C TRP A 26 20.68 -10.41 11.88
N HIS A 27 19.50 -10.83 12.32
CA HIS A 27 18.85 -12.06 11.92
C HIS A 27 17.61 -11.77 11.05
N PRO A 28 17.26 -12.64 10.08
CA PRO A 28 15.92 -12.65 9.52
C PRO A 28 14.91 -13.15 10.58
N TRP A 29 13.63 -12.90 10.35
CA TRP A 29 12.57 -13.48 11.18
C TRP A 29 12.54 -14.99 11.03
N GLY A 30 12.87 -15.72 12.10
CA GLY A 30 12.87 -17.17 12.08
C GLY A 30 13.32 -17.81 13.39
N LYS A 31 13.19 -19.14 13.45
CA LYS A 31 13.42 -19.94 14.67
C LYS A 31 14.81 -19.71 15.27
N GLU A 32 15.84 -19.55 14.45
CA GLU A 32 17.21 -19.30 14.91
C GLU A 32 17.30 -18.07 15.83
N ALA A 33 16.69 -16.94 15.43
CA ALA A 33 16.74 -15.70 16.20
C ALA A 33 16.02 -15.84 17.55
N PHE A 34 14.84 -16.48 17.55
CA PHE A 34 14.05 -16.68 18.76
C PHE A 34 14.69 -17.68 19.71
N THR A 35 15.26 -18.77 19.20
CA THR A 35 16.03 -19.73 20.01
C THR A 35 17.22 -19.03 20.66
N LYS A 36 17.99 -18.25 19.90
CA LYS A 36 19.11 -17.46 20.44
C LYS A 36 18.65 -16.49 21.53
N ALA A 37 17.55 -15.77 21.31
CA ALA A 37 17.01 -14.83 22.30
C ALA A 37 16.62 -15.53 23.61
N GLN A 38 16.05 -16.74 23.53
CA GLN A 38 15.69 -17.54 24.70
C GLN A 38 16.91 -18.11 25.42
N GLU A 39 17.87 -18.68 24.68
CA GLU A 39 19.10 -19.26 25.25
C GLU A 39 19.98 -18.21 25.93
N GLU A 40 20.14 -17.04 25.30
CA GLU A 40 20.89 -15.92 25.87
C GLU A 40 20.07 -15.12 26.91
N ASN A 41 18.77 -15.40 27.05
CA ASN A 41 17.82 -14.62 27.84
C ASN A 41 17.95 -13.11 27.56
N LYS A 42 17.88 -12.74 26.29
CA LYS A 42 17.95 -11.35 25.81
C LYS A 42 16.64 -10.92 25.15
N PRO A 43 16.19 -9.66 25.32
CA PRO A 43 15.12 -9.10 24.51
C PRO A 43 15.45 -9.16 23.01
N ILE A 44 14.42 -9.10 22.19
CA ILE A 44 14.54 -8.98 20.75
C ILE A 44 14.36 -7.50 20.37
N PHE A 45 15.25 -6.97 19.54
CA PHE A 45 15.03 -5.70 18.84
C PHE A 45 14.54 -6.01 17.43
N LEU A 46 13.26 -5.78 17.17
CA LEU A 46 12.63 -6.01 15.87
C LEU A 46 12.56 -4.69 15.11
N SER A 47 13.12 -4.64 13.90
CA SER A 47 13.05 -3.46 13.01
C SER A 47 12.43 -3.86 11.67
N ILE A 48 11.32 -3.20 11.32
CA ILE A 48 10.51 -3.47 10.13
C ILE A 48 10.58 -2.27 9.18
N GLY A 49 10.84 -2.54 7.90
CA GLY A 49 10.88 -1.55 6.84
C GLY A 49 10.76 -2.20 5.45
N TYR A 50 11.11 -1.47 4.41
CA TYR A 50 11.02 -1.88 3.00
C TYR A 50 11.94 -0.99 2.15
N SER A 51 12.24 -1.42 0.92
CA SER A 51 13.38 -0.91 0.15
C SER A 51 13.23 0.52 -0.39
N THR A 52 11.99 1.01 -0.52
CA THR A 52 11.67 2.34 -1.08
C THR A 52 11.35 3.38 0.00
N CYS A 53 11.54 3.01 1.27
CA CYS A 53 11.23 3.83 2.43
C CYS A 53 12.39 4.80 2.78
N HIS A 54 12.19 6.10 2.53
CA HIS A 54 13.19 7.15 2.84
C HIS A 54 13.67 7.11 4.31
N TRP A 55 12.75 7.17 5.28
CA TRP A 55 13.12 7.17 6.71
C TRP A 55 13.80 5.87 7.16
N CYS A 56 13.59 4.77 6.44
CA CYS A 56 14.29 3.52 6.68
C CYS A 56 15.76 3.63 6.27
N HIS A 57 16.06 4.28 5.14
CA HIS A 57 17.42 4.59 4.70
C HIS A 57 18.11 5.60 5.62
N VAL A 58 17.40 6.63 6.07
CA VAL A 58 17.94 7.61 7.03
C VAL A 58 18.35 6.90 8.33
N MET A 59 17.46 6.09 8.90
CA MET A 59 17.76 5.36 10.14
C MET A 59 18.86 4.31 9.95
N GLU A 60 18.94 3.65 8.80
CA GLU A 60 20.03 2.75 8.45
C GLU A 60 21.39 3.45 8.54
N LYS A 61 21.51 4.59 7.86
CA LYS A 61 22.77 5.32 7.75
C LYS A 61 23.17 5.96 9.07
N GLU A 62 22.22 6.53 9.81
CA GLU A 62 22.48 7.22 11.07
C GLU A 62 22.71 6.26 12.24
N CYS A 63 22.06 5.09 12.23
CA CYS A 63 22.03 4.19 13.38
C CYS A 63 22.63 2.82 13.08
N PHE A 64 22.11 2.09 12.09
CA PHE A 64 22.45 0.67 11.91
C PHE A 64 23.83 0.45 11.29
N SER A 65 24.34 1.44 10.55
CA SER A 65 25.71 1.49 10.03
C SER A 65 26.74 2.02 11.04
N ASP A 66 26.31 2.49 12.22
CA ASP A 66 27.18 3.03 13.27
C ASP A 66 27.65 1.92 14.24
N GLU A 67 28.97 1.79 14.43
CA GLU A 67 29.58 0.75 15.25
C GLU A 67 29.23 0.87 16.75
N GLU A 68 29.02 2.07 17.25
CA GLU A 68 28.69 2.30 18.67
C GLU A 68 27.25 1.86 18.96
N VAL A 69 26.32 2.25 18.11
CA VAL A 69 24.91 1.80 18.17
C VAL A 69 24.84 0.28 18.02
N ALA A 70 25.58 -0.30 17.06
CA ALA A 70 25.62 -1.73 16.84
C ALA A 70 26.18 -2.49 18.06
N GLN A 71 27.24 -2.00 18.69
CA GLN A 71 27.80 -2.62 19.89
C GLN A 71 26.79 -2.63 21.05
N LEU A 72 26.01 -1.55 21.23
CA LEU A 72 24.94 -1.49 22.23
C LEU A 72 23.82 -2.50 21.92
N LEU A 73 23.34 -2.54 20.67
CA LEU A 73 22.28 -3.46 20.26
C LEU A 73 22.72 -4.93 20.39
N ASN A 74 23.91 -5.27 19.91
CA ASN A 74 24.43 -6.65 19.95
C ASN A 74 24.68 -7.16 21.39
N ASP A 75 25.02 -6.25 22.30
CA ASP A 75 25.18 -6.56 23.73
C ASP A 75 23.82 -6.72 24.45
N ALA A 76 22.85 -5.87 24.15
CA ALA A 76 21.56 -5.83 24.84
C ALA A 76 20.49 -6.76 24.27
N CYS A 77 20.51 -7.04 22.97
CA CYS A 77 19.39 -7.64 22.25
C CYS A 77 19.83 -8.68 21.21
N VAL A 78 18.89 -9.52 20.79
CA VAL A 78 18.95 -10.23 19.50
C VAL A 78 18.19 -9.38 18.47
N SER A 79 18.88 -8.92 17.45
CA SER A 79 18.33 -7.99 16.45
C SER A 79 17.70 -8.74 15.27
N ILE A 80 16.43 -8.49 14.98
CA ILE A 80 15.69 -9.08 13.86
C ILE A 80 15.28 -7.98 12.87
N LYS A 81 15.54 -8.22 11.59
CA LYS A 81 15.13 -7.35 10.48
C LYS A 81 14.03 -8.00 9.66
N VAL A 82 12.99 -7.25 9.32
CA VAL A 82 11.84 -7.73 8.53
C VAL A 82 11.52 -6.77 7.41
N ASP A 83 11.35 -7.31 6.21
CA ASP A 83 10.73 -6.62 5.08
C ASP A 83 9.20 -6.72 5.20
N ARG A 84 8.52 -5.60 5.37
CA ARG A 84 7.05 -5.56 5.49
C ARG A 84 6.33 -6.00 4.21
N GLU A 85 6.98 -5.88 3.07
CA GLU A 85 6.41 -6.26 1.78
C GLU A 85 6.52 -7.76 1.53
N GLU A 86 7.40 -8.45 2.24
CA GLU A 86 7.50 -9.91 2.23
C GLU A 86 6.74 -10.54 3.40
N ARG A 87 6.63 -9.83 4.53
CA ARG A 87 5.93 -10.28 5.74
C ARG A 87 4.90 -9.23 6.22
N PRO A 88 3.88 -8.91 5.41
CA PRO A 88 2.87 -7.94 5.81
C PRO A 88 2.01 -8.45 6.98
N ASP A 89 2.01 -9.75 7.24
CA ASP A 89 1.38 -10.35 8.42
C ASP A 89 2.08 -9.95 9.73
N ILE A 90 3.42 -9.95 9.77
CA ILE A 90 4.21 -9.45 10.92
C ILE A 90 4.01 -7.95 11.08
N ASP A 91 4.13 -7.20 9.98
CA ASP A 91 3.96 -5.75 9.93
C ASP A 91 2.60 -5.33 10.52
N HIS A 92 1.52 -6.02 10.13
CA HIS A 92 0.17 -5.71 10.60
C HIS A 92 0.04 -5.84 12.12
N VAL A 93 0.54 -6.93 12.72
CA VAL A 93 0.49 -7.12 14.17
C VAL A 93 1.34 -6.07 14.89
N CYS A 94 2.53 -5.80 14.37
CA CYS A 94 3.44 -4.83 14.99
C CYS A 94 2.92 -3.40 14.88
N MET A 95 2.24 -3.06 13.79
CA MET A 95 1.57 -1.77 13.62
C MET A 95 0.42 -1.61 14.61
N ALA A 96 -0.38 -2.66 14.82
CA ALA A 96 -1.44 -2.66 15.84
C ALA A 96 -0.88 -2.41 17.25
N VAL A 97 0.28 -3.03 17.58
CA VAL A 97 0.99 -2.74 18.84
C VAL A 97 1.36 -1.25 18.94
N SER A 98 1.95 -0.66 17.89
CA SER A 98 2.31 0.76 17.90
C SER A 98 1.08 1.66 18.10
N LEU A 99 -0.03 1.34 17.44
CA LEU A 99 -1.28 2.10 17.58
C LEU A 99 -1.83 2.03 19.01
N ILE A 100 -1.84 0.84 19.62
CA ILE A 100 -2.28 0.65 21.02
C ILE A 100 -1.40 1.43 21.99
N MET A 101 -0.08 1.41 21.79
CA MET A 101 0.88 2.06 22.71
C MET A 101 0.95 3.58 22.51
N ASN A 102 0.99 4.03 21.26
CA ASN A 102 1.39 5.39 20.90
C ASN A 102 0.25 6.21 20.26
N GLY A 103 -0.89 5.59 19.94
CA GLY A 103 -1.98 6.21 19.18
C GLY A 103 -1.63 6.52 17.72
N SER A 104 -0.43 6.12 17.27
CA SER A 104 0.10 6.37 15.94
C SER A 104 1.11 5.28 15.57
N GLY A 105 1.42 5.18 14.28
CA GLY A 105 2.38 4.25 13.74
C GLY A 105 2.97 4.76 12.43
N GLY A 106 3.97 4.05 11.92
CA GLY A 106 4.67 4.40 10.69
C GLY A 106 5.99 3.67 10.59
N TRP A 107 6.60 3.75 9.41
CA TRP A 107 7.88 3.11 9.13
C TRP A 107 9.03 4.12 9.13
N PRO A 108 10.26 3.73 9.53
CA PRO A 108 10.64 2.41 10.04
C PRO A 108 9.95 2.11 11.36
N LEU A 109 9.51 0.86 11.56
CA LEU A 109 8.78 0.44 12.75
C LEU A 109 9.69 -0.42 13.62
N ASN A 110 9.93 0.00 14.86
CA ASN A 110 10.88 -0.62 15.78
C ASN A 110 10.19 -1.07 17.05
N LEU A 111 10.42 -2.31 17.47
CA LEU A 111 9.82 -2.90 18.67
C LEU A 111 10.90 -3.55 19.54
N PHE A 112 10.67 -3.53 20.85
CA PHE A 112 11.35 -4.46 21.76
C PHE A 112 10.38 -5.54 22.20
N LEU A 113 10.79 -6.80 22.01
CA LEU A 113 10.02 -7.98 22.37
C LEU A 113 10.75 -8.75 23.47
N THR A 114 9.99 -9.46 24.29
CA THR A 114 10.52 -10.51 25.15
C THR A 114 11.17 -11.62 24.30
N PRO A 115 12.04 -12.49 24.87
CA PRO A 115 12.58 -13.65 24.15
C PRO A 115 11.52 -14.58 23.53
N ASN A 116 10.29 -14.53 24.05
CA ASN A 116 9.15 -15.32 23.56
C ASN A 116 8.28 -14.52 22.57
N GLY A 117 8.75 -13.40 22.05
CA GLY A 117 8.08 -12.61 21.00
C GLY A 117 7.03 -11.62 21.48
N LYS A 118 6.68 -11.57 22.77
CA LYS A 118 5.67 -10.61 23.25
C LYS A 118 6.22 -9.19 23.26
N PRO A 119 5.55 -8.20 22.64
CA PRO A 119 6.03 -6.81 22.59
C PRO A 119 5.86 -6.11 23.94
N PHE A 120 6.81 -5.24 24.30
CA PHE A 120 6.70 -4.35 25.47
C PHE A 120 7.07 -2.89 25.17
N PHE A 121 7.52 -2.60 23.95
CA PHE A 121 7.80 -1.26 23.46
C PHE A 121 7.65 -1.22 21.95
N ALA A 122 7.17 -0.09 21.41
CA ALA A 122 7.11 0.19 19.99
C ALA A 122 7.38 1.68 19.72
N ALA A 123 8.09 1.99 18.65
CA ALA A 123 8.28 3.35 18.14
C ALA A 123 8.46 3.30 16.62
N SER A 124 8.19 4.41 15.93
CA SER A 124 8.52 4.56 14.52
C SER A 124 10.01 4.92 14.37
N TYR A 125 10.33 6.09 13.82
CA TYR A 125 11.70 6.56 13.69
C TYR A 125 12.35 6.78 15.08
N ILE A 126 13.56 6.24 15.27
CA ILE A 126 14.39 6.47 16.46
C ILE A 126 15.72 7.05 15.99
N PRO A 127 16.09 8.28 16.38
CA PRO A 127 17.38 8.86 16.03
C PRO A 127 18.54 8.17 16.77
N LYS A 128 19.77 8.39 16.33
CA LYS A 128 20.96 7.93 17.07
C LYS A 128 21.01 8.56 18.48
N GLU A 129 21.03 9.89 18.50
CA GLU A 129 21.10 10.70 19.73
C GLU A 129 19.73 11.24 20.12
N THR A 130 19.50 11.42 21.41
CA THR A 130 18.26 12.03 21.90
C THR A 130 18.12 13.45 21.36
N SER A 131 17.01 13.69 20.66
CA SER A 131 16.68 14.99 20.08
C SER A 131 15.38 15.50 20.68
N GLY A 132 15.49 16.51 21.56
CA GLY A 132 14.36 17.08 22.26
C GLY A 132 13.64 16.07 23.15
N ARG A 133 12.42 15.67 22.76
CA ARG A 133 11.60 14.69 23.49
C ARG A 133 11.66 13.28 22.90
N ILE A 134 12.39 13.09 21.81
CA ILE A 134 12.51 11.79 21.12
C ILE A 134 13.79 11.13 21.63
N PRO A 135 13.69 10.07 22.45
CA PRO A 135 14.85 9.35 22.93
C PRO A 135 15.60 8.70 21.76
N GLY A 136 16.93 8.77 21.77
CA GLY A 136 17.77 8.12 20.77
C GLY A 136 18.15 6.70 21.16
N LEU A 137 18.63 5.90 20.21
CA LEU A 137 19.10 4.53 20.45
C LEU A 137 20.23 4.47 21.49
N MET A 138 21.09 5.48 21.53
CA MET A 138 22.18 5.58 22.50
C MET A 138 21.69 5.59 23.97
N ASP A 139 20.52 6.17 24.23
CA ASP A 139 19.91 6.20 25.57
C ASP A 139 18.92 5.04 25.79
N MET A 140 18.17 4.67 24.74
CA MET A 140 17.11 3.67 24.82
C MET A 140 17.64 2.27 25.05
N VAL A 141 18.67 1.84 24.32
CA VAL A 141 19.16 0.45 24.37
C VAL A 141 19.73 0.11 25.75
N PRO A 142 20.58 0.94 26.39
CA PRO A 142 21.01 0.72 27.77
C PRO A 142 19.84 0.66 28.76
N ARG A 143 18.81 1.51 28.57
CA ARG A 143 17.62 1.52 29.42
C ARG A 143 16.82 0.23 29.30
N VAL A 144 16.65 -0.30 28.08
CA VAL A 144 15.99 -1.60 27.84
C VAL A 144 16.76 -2.73 28.50
N LYS A 145 18.10 -2.77 28.35
CA LYS A 145 18.95 -3.76 29.02
C LYS A 145 18.78 -3.72 30.54
N TRP A 146 18.79 -2.52 31.12
CA TRP A 146 18.59 -2.34 32.56
C TRP A 146 17.20 -2.81 33.01
N LEU A 147 16.13 -2.44 32.28
CA LEU A 147 14.77 -2.88 32.59
C LEU A 147 14.64 -4.40 32.54
N TRP A 148 15.25 -5.05 31.54
CA TRP A 148 15.22 -6.51 31.41
C TRP A 148 15.97 -7.22 32.54
N LEU A 149 17.11 -6.70 32.98
CA LEU A 149 17.92 -7.32 34.02
C LEU A 149 17.40 -7.04 35.43
N MET A 150 16.90 -5.83 35.68
CA MET A 150 16.56 -5.34 37.03
C MET A 150 15.05 -5.25 37.31
N GLN A 151 14.22 -5.16 36.27
CA GLN A 151 12.76 -4.97 36.38
C GLN A 151 12.00 -5.92 35.43
N LYS A 152 12.48 -7.16 35.27
CA LYS A 152 11.91 -8.15 34.35
C LYS A 152 10.41 -8.36 34.54
N GLU A 153 9.92 -8.38 35.78
CA GLU A 153 8.50 -8.54 36.08
C GLU A 153 7.64 -7.41 35.52
N ASP A 154 8.13 -6.16 35.56
CA ASP A 154 7.39 -5.01 35.04
C ASP A 154 7.35 -5.03 33.51
N VAL A 155 8.44 -5.48 32.86
CA VAL A 155 8.48 -5.73 31.41
C VAL A 155 7.44 -6.78 31.02
N LEU A 156 7.36 -7.90 31.76
CA LEU A 156 6.40 -8.96 31.48
C LEU A 156 4.94 -8.51 31.68
N LYS A 157 4.66 -7.72 32.74
CA LYS A 157 3.33 -7.13 32.96
C LYS A 157 2.94 -6.17 31.83
N SER A 158 3.88 -5.34 31.37
CA SER A 158 3.66 -4.45 30.24
C SER A 158 3.33 -5.24 28.97
N ALA A 159 4.11 -6.29 28.68
CA ALA A 159 3.86 -7.16 27.54
C ALA A 159 2.50 -7.86 27.61
N GLU A 160 2.12 -8.37 28.77
CA GLU A 160 0.81 -9.00 28.98
C GLU A 160 -0.35 -8.01 28.81
N SER A 161 -0.19 -6.76 29.28
CA SER A 161 -1.19 -5.70 29.07
C SER A 161 -1.41 -5.41 27.59
N ILE A 162 -0.34 -5.37 26.78
CA ILE A 162 -0.43 -5.16 25.33
C ILE A 162 -1.11 -6.35 24.65
N MET A 163 -0.71 -7.58 25.01
CA MET A 163 -1.34 -8.79 24.48
C MET A 163 -2.84 -8.86 24.79
N ASN A 164 -3.24 -8.53 26.02
CA ASN A 164 -4.64 -8.48 26.41
C ASN A 164 -5.43 -7.42 25.63
N ALA A 165 -4.82 -6.27 25.33
CA ALA A 165 -5.45 -5.24 24.51
C ALA A 165 -5.67 -5.72 23.06
N LEU A 166 -4.66 -6.37 22.45
CA LEU A 166 -4.77 -6.98 21.12
C LEU A 166 -5.85 -8.07 21.06
N GLU A 167 -5.87 -8.97 22.04
CA GLU A 167 -6.89 -10.02 22.11
C GLU A 167 -8.29 -9.44 22.26
N LYS A 168 -8.43 -8.39 23.07
CA LYS A 168 -9.71 -7.70 23.26
C LYS A 168 -10.21 -7.04 21.97
N GLU A 169 -9.31 -6.51 21.15
CA GLU A 169 -9.68 -6.03 19.82
C GLU A 169 -10.22 -7.15 18.92
N MET A 170 -9.73 -8.39 19.04
CA MET A 170 -10.24 -9.53 18.26
C MET A 170 -11.53 -10.16 18.79
N THR A 171 -11.77 -10.10 20.10
CA THR A 171 -12.96 -10.69 20.71
C THR A 171 -14.19 -9.85 20.42
N ASN A 172 -14.67 -9.92 19.19
CA ASN A 172 -15.98 -9.39 18.81
C ASN A 172 -17.05 -10.45 19.03
N GLN A 173 -18.18 -10.03 19.58
CA GLN A 173 -19.40 -10.81 19.48
C GLN A 173 -19.92 -10.66 18.04
N LYS A 174 -20.32 -11.77 17.42
CA LYS A 174 -21.00 -11.73 16.12
C LYS A 174 -22.18 -10.77 16.21
N GLY A 175 -22.20 -9.79 15.33
CA GLY A 175 -23.30 -8.83 15.23
C GLY A 175 -24.22 -9.16 14.05
N THR A 176 -25.20 -8.30 13.82
CA THR A 176 -26.01 -8.35 12.60
C THR A 176 -25.18 -7.86 11.42
N CYS A 177 -25.21 -8.58 10.29
CA CYS A 177 -24.56 -8.15 9.06
C CYS A 177 -24.91 -6.68 8.73
N PRO A 178 -23.93 -5.83 8.37
CA PRO A 178 -24.20 -4.43 8.05
C PRO A 178 -25.24 -4.27 6.96
N ASP A 179 -26.07 -3.23 7.12
CA ASP A 179 -27.19 -2.93 6.22
C ASP A 179 -26.98 -1.60 5.48
N LYS A 180 -27.98 -1.24 4.66
CA LYS A 180 -28.02 0.05 3.93
C LYS A 180 -27.93 1.27 4.87
N ASN A 181 -28.29 1.16 6.16
CA ASN A 181 -28.20 2.28 7.11
C ASN A 181 -26.75 2.51 7.56
N LEU A 182 -25.95 1.46 7.75
CA LEU A 182 -24.52 1.63 8.05
C LEU A 182 -23.75 2.23 6.86
N ALA A 183 -24.11 1.88 5.61
CA ALA A 183 -23.57 2.54 4.43
C ALA A 183 -23.89 4.06 4.42
N LYS A 184 -25.12 4.45 4.76
CA LYS A 184 -25.50 5.87 4.91
C LYS A 184 -24.71 6.56 6.03
N LYS A 185 -24.45 5.88 7.14
CA LYS A 185 -23.62 6.40 8.23
C LYS A 185 -22.18 6.64 7.77
N ALA A 186 -21.58 5.70 7.03
CA ALA A 186 -20.26 5.85 6.43
C ALA A 186 -20.19 7.11 5.56
N PHE A 187 -21.17 7.27 4.64
CA PHE A 187 -21.27 8.45 3.79
C PHE A 187 -21.38 9.76 4.60
N GLN A 188 -22.16 9.78 5.68
CA GLN A 188 -22.29 10.97 6.54
C GLN A 188 -20.97 11.34 7.22
N GLU A 189 -20.19 10.35 7.69
CA GLU A 189 -18.87 10.58 8.29
C GLU A 189 -17.87 11.09 7.25
N LEU A 190 -17.80 10.43 6.08
CA LEU A 190 -16.98 10.87 4.95
C LEU A 190 -17.33 12.30 4.50
N SER A 191 -18.62 12.61 4.42
CA SER A 191 -19.14 13.95 4.09
C SER A 191 -18.70 15.03 5.08
N ARG A 192 -18.48 14.70 6.36
CA ARG A 192 -18.01 15.63 7.39
C ARG A 192 -16.50 15.83 7.34
N ASN A 193 -15.76 14.76 7.00
CA ASN A 193 -14.30 14.77 6.93
C ASN A 193 -13.76 15.26 5.59
N PHE A 194 -14.61 15.36 4.57
CA PHE A 194 -14.25 15.80 3.24
C PHE A 194 -13.72 17.23 3.21
N ASP A 195 -12.62 17.43 2.49
CA ASP A 195 -12.05 18.75 2.25
C ASP A 195 -12.64 19.37 0.96
N PRO A 196 -13.51 20.39 1.07
CA PRO A 196 -14.16 20.97 -0.10
C PRO A 196 -13.21 21.81 -0.97
N LEU A 197 -12.06 22.25 -0.45
CA LEU A 197 -11.12 23.09 -1.19
C LEU A 197 -10.16 22.26 -2.03
N TRP A 198 -9.63 21.18 -1.43
CA TRP A 198 -8.57 20.37 -2.03
C TRP A 198 -8.97 18.92 -2.29
N GLY A 199 -10.21 18.53 -2.00
CA GLY A 199 -10.66 17.13 -2.10
C GLY A 199 -10.00 16.22 -1.07
N GLY A 200 -10.34 14.93 -1.02
CA GLY A 200 -9.80 13.98 -0.05
C GLY A 200 -10.42 14.09 1.36
N PHE A 201 -9.96 13.22 2.26
CA PHE A 201 -10.61 12.92 3.55
C PHE A 201 -9.69 13.06 4.76
N SER A 202 -8.45 13.52 4.54
CA SER A 202 -7.48 13.80 5.58
C SER A 202 -6.80 15.16 5.31
N LYS A 203 -6.07 15.66 6.31
CA LYS A 203 -5.32 16.92 6.20
C LYS A 203 -3.95 16.66 5.57
N ALA A 204 -2.90 16.59 6.38
CA ALA A 204 -1.52 16.31 5.97
C ALA A 204 -0.90 15.35 7.01
N PRO A 205 -0.13 14.32 6.59
CA PRO A 205 0.02 13.85 5.21
C PRO A 205 -1.30 13.36 4.61
N LYS A 206 -1.43 13.45 3.28
CA LYS A 206 -2.68 13.23 2.54
C LYS A 206 -2.55 12.06 1.56
N PHE A 207 -3.39 11.04 1.76
CA PHE A 207 -3.39 9.82 0.95
C PHE A 207 -4.57 9.80 -0.04
N PRO A 208 -4.40 9.22 -1.24
CA PRO A 208 -5.46 9.14 -2.24
C PRO A 208 -6.74 8.39 -1.82
N MET A 209 -6.62 7.41 -0.91
CA MET A 209 -7.71 6.57 -0.41
C MET A 209 -8.70 6.03 -1.48
N PRO A 210 -8.23 5.31 -2.53
CA PRO A 210 -9.13 4.79 -3.57
C PRO A 210 -10.30 3.93 -3.09
N PRO A 211 -10.19 3.09 -2.03
CA PRO A 211 -11.34 2.34 -1.51
C PRO A 211 -12.54 3.25 -1.15
N VAL A 212 -12.26 4.42 -0.57
CA VAL A 212 -13.28 5.43 -0.23
C VAL A 212 -13.90 6.01 -1.51
N LEU A 213 -13.09 6.31 -2.51
CA LEU A 213 -13.58 6.87 -3.79
C LEU A 213 -14.49 5.89 -4.52
N LEU A 214 -14.09 4.62 -4.60
CA LEU A 214 -14.88 3.55 -5.22
C LEU A 214 -16.19 3.33 -4.47
N PHE A 215 -16.18 3.35 -3.14
CA PHE A 215 -17.41 3.28 -2.34
C PHE A 215 -18.33 4.47 -2.61
N LEU A 216 -17.82 5.69 -2.69
CA LEU A 216 -18.65 6.88 -2.97
C LEU A 216 -19.28 6.85 -4.36
N LEU A 217 -18.58 6.30 -5.37
CA LEU A 217 -19.15 6.09 -6.70
C LEU A 217 -20.33 5.09 -6.66
N GLU A 218 -20.13 3.93 -6.04
CA GLU A 218 -21.19 2.91 -5.90
C GLU A 218 -22.35 3.41 -5.02
N TYR A 219 -22.05 4.08 -3.91
CA TYR A 219 -23.05 4.69 -3.05
C TYR A 219 -23.86 5.74 -3.80
N GLY A 220 -23.19 6.62 -4.55
CA GLY A 220 -23.83 7.64 -5.38
C GLY A 220 -24.77 7.03 -6.42
N LYS A 221 -24.38 5.92 -7.04
CA LYS A 221 -25.20 5.16 -7.98
C LYS A 221 -26.44 4.55 -7.33
N ILE A 222 -26.27 3.83 -6.23
CA ILE A 222 -27.33 3.07 -5.55
C ILE A 222 -28.35 4.02 -4.90
N PHE A 223 -27.88 5.06 -4.20
CA PHE A 223 -28.74 5.98 -3.45
C PHE A 223 -29.09 7.26 -4.21
N LYS A 224 -28.60 7.42 -5.45
CA LYS A 224 -28.76 8.64 -6.27
C LYS A 224 -28.26 9.90 -5.55
N GLU A 225 -27.13 9.78 -4.87
CA GLU A 225 -26.53 10.87 -4.08
C GLU A 225 -25.46 11.61 -4.88
N GLU A 226 -25.84 12.74 -5.49
CA GLU A 226 -24.92 13.56 -6.30
C GLU A 226 -23.73 14.08 -5.50
N LYS A 227 -23.91 14.35 -4.20
CA LYS A 227 -22.81 14.86 -3.37
C LYS A 227 -21.67 13.85 -3.29
N ALA A 228 -21.96 12.56 -3.26
CA ALA A 228 -20.95 11.50 -3.24
C ALA A 228 -20.08 11.55 -4.52
N ILE A 229 -20.71 11.70 -5.68
CA ILE A 229 -20.00 11.83 -6.97
C ILE A 229 -19.15 13.10 -7.00
N LYS A 230 -19.69 14.25 -6.59
CA LYS A 230 -18.95 15.53 -6.54
C LYS A 230 -17.72 15.49 -5.63
N MET A 231 -17.79 14.74 -4.52
CA MET A 231 -16.65 14.52 -3.63
C MET A 231 -15.54 13.72 -4.31
N VAL A 232 -15.90 12.70 -5.09
CA VAL A 232 -14.94 11.92 -5.89
C VAL A 232 -14.31 12.81 -6.96
N GLU A 233 -15.13 13.52 -7.74
CA GLU A 233 -14.64 14.40 -8.80
C GLU A 233 -13.65 15.43 -8.28
N LYS A 234 -14.01 16.14 -7.21
CA LYS A 234 -13.15 17.14 -6.60
C LYS A 234 -11.82 16.55 -6.12
N THR A 235 -11.84 15.33 -5.58
CA THR A 235 -10.62 14.64 -5.12
C THR A 235 -9.74 14.24 -6.30
N LEU A 236 -10.31 13.60 -7.32
CA LEU A 236 -9.58 13.15 -8.51
C LEU A 236 -9.04 14.33 -9.32
N ASP A 237 -9.79 15.42 -9.44
CA ASP A 237 -9.37 16.65 -10.13
C ASP A 237 -8.18 17.30 -9.41
N CYS A 238 -8.26 17.46 -8.08
CA CYS A 238 -7.18 18.03 -7.29
C CYS A 238 -5.91 17.16 -7.34
N MET A 239 -6.03 15.82 -7.28
CA MET A 239 -4.87 14.94 -7.44
C MET A 239 -4.28 14.97 -8.85
N ALA A 240 -5.13 15.03 -9.89
CA ALA A 240 -4.68 15.13 -11.27
C ALA A 240 -3.91 16.44 -11.55
N MET A 241 -4.32 17.54 -10.92
CA MET A 241 -3.61 18.82 -11.04
C MET A 241 -2.39 18.91 -10.12
N GLY A 242 -2.40 18.22 -8.98
CA GLY A 242 -1.34 18.25 -7.97
C GLY A 242 0.00 17.68 -8.43
N GLY A 243 1.04 17.93 -7.62
CA GLY A 243 2.38 17.36 -7.78
C GLY A 243 2.48 15.89 -7.35
N ILE A 244 1.45 15.35 -6.69
CA ILE A 244 1.33 13.91 -6.44
C ILE A 244 1.27 13.09 -7.73
N ARG A 245 0.74 13.65 -8.83
CA ARG A 245 0.85 13.05 -10.16
C ARG A 245 2.14 13.48 -10.81
N ASP A 246 2.87 12.55 -11.41
CA ASP A 246 4.00 12.89 -12.27
C ASP A 246 3.51 13.39 -13.63
N HIS A 247 3.50 14.72 -13.81
CA HIS A 247 3.03 15.36 -15.04
C HIS A 247 3.85 15.03 -16.28
N LEU A 248 5.07 14.47 -16.15
CA LEU A 248 5.91 14.12 -17.30
C LEU A 248 5.82 12.64 -17.66
N GLY A 249 5.95 11.77 -16.65
CA GLY A 249 6.02 10.32 -16.83
C GLY A 249 4.70 9.59 -16.60
N GLY A 250 3.71 10.23 -15.98
CA GLY A 250 2.52 9.56 -15.48
C GLY A 250 2.76 8.79 -14.18
N GLY A 251 1.69 8.19 -13.69
CA GLY A 251 1.65 7.56 -12.38
C GLY A 251 1.62 8.57 -11.21
N PHE A 252 1.36 8.04 -10.03
CA PHE A 252 1.17 8.81 -8.80
C PHE A 252 2.19 8.41 -7.73
N ALA A 253 2.70 9.40 -7.03
CA ALA A 253 3.37 9.20 -5.75
C ALA A 253 2.37 8.71 -4.69
N ARG A 254 2.86 8.01 -3.67
CA ARG A 254 2.05 7.34 -2.66
C ARG A 254 1.15 8.29 -1.87
N TYR A 255 1.68 9.45 -1.49
CA TYR A 255 0.94 10.46 -0.74
C TYR A 255 1.53 11.85 -0.91
N SER A 256 0.77 12.87 -0.52
CA SER A 256 1.27 14.25 -0.41
C SER A 256 1.61 14.60 1.03
N THR A 257 2.74 15.26 1.25
CA THR A 257 3.14 15.79 2.56
C THR A 257 2.31 17.00 2.97
N ASP A 258 1.62 17.64 2.02
CA ASP A 258 0.75 18.79 2.21
C ASP A 258 -0.73 18.47 1.96
N ARG A 259 -1.59 19.45 2.24
CA ARG A 259 -3.05 19.32 2.08
C ARG A 259 -3.48 19.50 0.62
N GLU A 260 -2.69 20.24 -0.15
CA GLU A 260 -2.95 20.72 -1.50
C GLU A 260 -2.63 19.72 -2.61
N TRP A 261 -2.00 18.58 -2.26
CA TRP A 261 -1.46 17.58 -3.19
C TRP A 261 -0.24 18.06 -3.98
N LYS A 262 0.49 19.07 -3.49
CA LYS A 262 1.57 19.72 -4.24
C LYS A 262 2.93 19.07 -4.00
N ILE A 263 3.27 18.73 -2.75
CA ILE A 263 4.57 18.16 -2.40
C ILE A 263 4.42 16.66 -2.12
N PRO A 264 4.77 15.77 -3.07
CA PRO A 264 4.68 14.34 -2.87
C PRO A 264 5.74 13.83 -1.89
N HIS A 265 5.45 12.68 -1.28
CA HIS A 265 6.47 11.72 -0.89
C HIS A 265 6.69 10.79 -2.09
N PHE A 266 7.83 10.91 -2.78
CA PHE A 266 7.99 10.58 -4.21
C PHE A 266 7.95 9.09 -4.57
N GLU A 267 7.89 8.22 -3.58
CA GLU A 267 7.69 6.78 -3.73
C GLU A 267 6.45 6.48 -4.59
N LYS A 268 6.59 5.54 -5.54
CA LYS A 268 5.47 5.07 -6.39
C LYS A 268 5.27 3.57 -6.23
N MET A 269 4.14 3.18 -5.65
CA MET A 269 3.82 1.78 -5.38
C MET A 269 2.88 1.21 -6.45
N LEU A 270 3.06 -0.07 -6.79
CA LEU A 270 2.22 -0.76 -7.77
C LEU A 270 0.75 -0.78 -7.34
N TYR A 271 0.45 -1.05 -6.07
CA TYR A 271 -0.92 -1.09 -5.57
C TYR A 271 -1.62 0.28 -5.63
N ASP A 272 -0.88 1.38 -5.43
CA ASP A 272 -1.43 2.74 -5.55
C ASP A 272 -1.79 3.01 -7.00
N GLN A 273 -0.93 2.62 -7.95
CA GLN A 273 -1.23 2.73 -9.38
C GLN A 273 -2.46 1.90 -9.76
N ALA A 274 -2.54 0.65 -9.29
CA ALA A 274 -3.65 -0.25 -9.59
C ALA A 274 -4.99 0.33 -9.12
N LEU A 275 -5.06 0.73 -7.86
CA LEU A 275 -6.28 1.21 -7.26
C LEU A 275 -6.70 2.58 -7.80
N LEU A 276 -5.74 3.46 -8.13
CA LEU A 276 -6.03 4.72 -8.81
C LEU A 276 -6.48 4.51 -10.26
N LEU A 277 -5.87 3.59 -11.01
CA LEU A 277 -6.32 3.22 -12.35
C LEU A 277 -7.79 2.80 -12.32
N LYS A 278 -8.15 1.95 -11.36
CA LYS A 278 -9.54 1.52 -11.16
C LYS A 278 -10.46 2.68 -10.77
N ALA A 279 -10.05 3.56 -9.86
CA ALA A 279 -10.84 4.71 -9.42
C ALA A 279 -11.09 5.73 -10.55
N TYR A 280 -10.05 6.07 -11.34
CA TYR A 280 -10.20 6.97 -12.49
C TYR A 280 -11.04 6.33 -13.61
N THR A 281 -10.90 5.03 -13.84
CA THR A 281 -11.74 4.30 -14.81
C THR A 281 -13.21 4.31 -14.39
N ALA A 282 -13.51 3.99 -13.13
CA ALA A 282 -14.87 4.01 -12.61
C ALA A 282 -15.48 5.42 -12.59
N ALA A 283 -14.68 6.44 -12.29
CA ALA A 283 -15.13 7.83 -12.37
C ALA A 283 -15.43 8.26 -13.81
N TRP A 284 -14.64 7.82 -14.80
CA TRP A 284 -14.96 8.02 -16.21
C TRP A 284 -16.25 7.32 -16.61
N GLU A 285 -16.44 6.05 -16.24
CA GLU A 285 -17.68 5.32 -16.53
C GLU A 285 -18.92 6.03 -15.96
N MET A 286 -18.78 6.60 -14.75
CA MET A 286 -19.87 7.32 -14.08
C MET A 286 -20.17 8.71 -14.69
N THR A 287 -19.14 9.44 -15.13
CA THR A 287 -19.27 10.89 -15.46
C THR A 287 -19.05 11.23 -16.92
N GLY A 288 -18.39 10.36 -17.70
CA GLY A 288 -17.98 10.62 -19.08
C GLY A 288 -16.89 11.68 -19.26
N ARG A 289 -16.27 12.17 -18.18
CA ARG A 289 -15.27 13.26 -18.27
C ARG A 289 -13.91 12.75 -18.77
N ASP A 290 -13.51 13.19 -19.97
CA ASP A 290 -12.29 12.72 -20.67
C ASP A 290 -10.99 12.87 -19.88
N ILE A 291 -10.90 13.83 -18.94
CA ILE A 291 -9.73 13.96 -18.06
C ILE A 291 -9.47 12.66 -17.28
N TYR A 292 -10.51 11.96 -16.80
CA TYR A 292 -10.32 10.73 -16.04
C TYR A 292 -9.80 9.58 -16.92
N LYS A 293 -10.26 9.49 -18.17
CA LYS A 293 -9.69 8.56 -19.16
C LYS A 293 -8.23 8.89 -19.44
N LYS A 294 -7.90 10.16 -19.66
CA LYS A 294 -6.50 10.59 -19.87
C LYS A 294 -5.60 10.16 -18.72
N ILE A 295 -6.01 10.42 -17.47
CA ILE A 295 -5.20 10.06 -16.29
C ILE A 295 -5.11 8.54 -16.12
N ALA A 296 -6.17 7.79 -16.36
CA ALA A 296 -6.13 6.32 -16.35
C ALA A 296 -5.09 5.78 -17.36
N PHE A 297 -5.06 6.31 -18.59
CA PHE A 297 -4.06 5.94 -19.59
C PHE A 297 -2.63 6.33 -19.19
N GLU A 298 -2.43 7.48 -18.56
CA GLU A 298 -1.12 7.89 -18.05
C GLU A 298 -0.61 6.99 -16.91
N ILE A 299 -1.49 6.52 -16.03
CA ILE A 299 -1.15 5.53 -14.99
C ILE A 299 -0.73 4.21 -15.66
N ALA A 300 -1.55 3.70 -16.59
CA ALA A 300 -1.24 2.45 -17.28
C ALA A 300 0.08 2.56 -18.08
N ALA A 301 0.31 3.70 -18.75
CA ALA A 301 1.54 3.96 -19.48
C ALA A 301 2.78 3.95 -18.58
N TYR A 302 2.71 4.52 -17.37
CA TYR A 302 3.79 4.44 -16.38
C TYR A 302 4.06 3.00 -15.97
N VAL A 303 3.03 2.26 -15.58
CA VAL A 303 3.16 0.86 -15.11
C VAL A 303 3.77 -0.02 -16.21
N LEU A 304 3.25 0.07 -17.43
CA LEU A 304 3.71 -0.75 -18.57
C LEU A 304 5.13 -0.40 -19.02
N ARG A 305 5.58 0.85 -18.80
CA ARG A 305 6.91 1.32 -19.19
C ARG A 305 7.96 1.08 -18.12
N ASP A 306 7.65 1.37 -16.86
CA ASP A 306 8.65 1.49 -15.79
C ASP A 306 8.59 0.36 -14.77
N LEU A 307 7.41 -0.22 -14.52
CA LEU A 307 7.22 -1.30 -13.54
C LEU A 307 7.05 -2.67 -14.19
N ARG A 308 6.95 -2.77 -15.51
CA ARG A 308 6.80 -4.05 -16.19
C ARG A 308 8.14 -4.80 -16.28
N SER A 309 8.15 -6.03 -15.79
CA SER A 309 9.27 -6.95 -15.95
C SER A 309 9.38 -7.46 -17.39
N PRO A 310 10.56 -7.96 -17.82
CA PRO A 310 10.71 -8.61 -19.11
C PRO A 310 9.80 -9.83 -19.33
N GLU A 311 9.37 -10.49 -18.25
CA GLU A 311 8.48 -11.67 -18.28
C GLU A 311 6.99 -11.28 -18.32
N GLY A 312 6.67 -9.98 -18.27
CA GLY A 312 5.30 -9.49 -18.46
C GLY A 312 4.52 -9.21 -17.18
N VAL A 313 5.00 -9.68 -16.02
CA VAL A 313 4.49 -9.34 -14.67
C VAL A 313 5.05 -7.99 -14.19
N PHE A 314 4.55 -7.44 -13.08
CA PHE A 314 4.93 -6.12 -12.57
C PHE A 314 5.78 -6.18 -11.29
N PHE A 315 6.74 -5.26 -11.22
CA PHE A 315 7.59 -4.96 -10.08
C PHE A 315 6.84 -4.13 -9.03
N ALA A 316 7.26 -4.24 -7.78
CA ALA A 316 6.56 -3.74 -6.61
C ALA A 316 6.50 -2.20 -6.55
N ALA A 317 7.62 -1.52 -6.80
CA ALA A 317 7.70 -0.07 -6.59
C ALA A 317 8.88 0.63 -7.30
N GLU A 318 8.83 1.95 -7.32
CA GLU A 318 9.95 2.86 -7.62
C GLU A 318 10.22 3.74 -6.38
N ASP A 319 11.49 3.84 -5.98
CA ASP A 319 11.97 4.52 -4.78
C ASP A 319 11.68 6.04 -4.80
N ALA A 320 11.56 6.62 -3.61
CA ALA A 320 11.46 8.07 -3.44
C ALA A 320 12.80 8.77 -3.71
N ASP A 321 13.92 8.09 -3.44
CA ASP A 321 15.26 8.66 -3.50
C ASP A 321 15.95 8.40 -4.84
N SER A 322 16.68 9.42 -5.33
CA SER A 322 17.68 9.26 -6.37
C SER A 322 18.96 9.98 -5.96
N GLU A 323 20.11 9.31 -6.12
CA GLU A 323 21.41 9.80 -5.62
C GLU A 323 21.40 10.11 -4.10
N GLY A 324 20.58 9.39 -3.32
CA GLY A 324 20.45 9.57 -1.87
C GLY A 324 19.69 10.83 -1.45
N VAL A 325 18.92 11.44 -2.36
CA VAL A 325 18.09 12.61 -2.09
C VAL A 325 16.67 12.35 -2.58
N GLU A 326 15.70 12.48 -1.69
CA GLU A 326 14.28 12.33 -2.00
C GLU A 326 13.85 13.31 -3.11
N GLY A 327 13.15 12.82 -4.13
CA GLY A 327 12.53 13.65 -5.16
C GLY A 327 13.49 14.26 -6.19
N ARG A 328 14.81 14.07 -6.06
CA ARG A 328 15.83 14.66 -6.94
C ARG A 328 15.58 14.40 -8.44
N PHE A 329 15.07 13.21 -8.76
CA PHE A 329 14.72 12.84 -10.13
C PHE A 329 13.59 13.71 -10.71
N TYR A 330 12.66 14.16 -9.86
CA TYR A 330 11.39 14.77 -10.24
C TYR A 330 11.37 16.31 -10.16
N VAL A 331 12.25 16.92 -9.37
CA VAL A 331 12.30 18.38 -9.18
C VAL A 331 13.04 19.11 -10.30
N TRP A 332 12.67 20.36 -10.53
CA TRP A 332 13.26 21.22 -11.58
C TRP A 332 13.64 22.60 -11.04
N THR A 333 14.70 23.17 -11.62
CA THR A 333 15.01 24.59 -11.45
C THR A 333 14.45 25.42 -12.60
N GLU A 334 14.16 26.70 -12.34
CA GLU A 334 13.75 27.63 -13.38
C GLU A 334 14.79 27.70 -14.52
N GLU A 335 16.09 27.67 -14.18
CA GLU A 335 17.17 27.70 -15.17
C GLU A 335 17.14 26.48 -16.11
N GLU A 336 16.88 25.28 -15.57
CA GLU A 336 16.75 24.08 -16.39
C GLU A 336 15.59 24.21 -17.39
N ILE A 337 14.43 24.70 -16.93
CA ILE A 337 13.28 24.95 -17.80
C ILE A 337 13.62 25.97 -18.88
N ARG A 338 14.28 27.09 -18.52
CA ARG A 338 14.70 28.12 -19.48
C ARG A 338 15.69 27.58 -20.51
N ARG A 339 16.54 26.62 -20.15
CA ARG A 339 17.50 26.00 -21.07
C ARG A 339 16.84 25.01 -22.03
N LEU A 340 15.89 24.22 -21.53
CA LEU A 340 15.30 23.10 -22.27
C LEU A 340 14.08 23.49 -23.09
N VAL A 341 13.26 24.42 -22.59
CA VAL A 341 12.01 24.83 -23.24
C VAL A 341 12.26 26.00 -24.20
N PRO A 342 11.84 25.88 -25.48
CA PRO A 342 11.93 26.95 -26.48
C PRO A 342 11.30 28.26 -26.00
N SER A 343 11.85 29.39 -26.44
CA SER A 343 11.42 30.73 -26.00
C SER A 343 9.93 31.02 -26.25
N GLU A 344 9.34 30.40 -27.29
CA GLU A 344 7.93 30.53 -27.64
C GLU A 344 6.97 29.88 -26.61
N ASP A 345 7.39 28.80 -25.96
CA ASP A 345 6.57 28.04 -24.99
C ASP A 345 6.96 28.33 -23.54
N ARG A 346 8.20 28.77 -23.32
CA ARG A 346 8.84 28.92 -22.00
C ARG A 346 8.04 29.76 -21.02
N GLN A 347 7.57 30.93 -21.45
CA GLN A 347 6.86 31.85 -20.54
C GLN A 347 5.54 31.26 -20.07
N LEU A 348 4.80 30.62 -20.99
CA LEU A 348 3.54 29.95 -20.67
C LEU A 348 3.78 28.77 -19.74
N PHE A 349 4.84 27.99 -19.96
CA PHE A 349 5.17 26.85 -19.10
C PHE A 349 5.53 27.28 -17.67
N LEU A 350 6.40 28.29 -17.52
CA LEU A 350 6.79 28.82 -16.20
C LEU A 350 5.57 29.36 -15.43
N GLN A 351 4.66 30.07 -16.13
CA GLN A 351 3.45 30.61 -15.52
C GLN A 351 2.45 29.52 -15.14
N ALA A 352 2.16 28.58 -16.05
CA ALA A 352 1.18 27.53 -15.84
C ALA A 352 1.53 26.61 -14.65
N TYR A 353 2.82 26.31 -14.44
CA TYR A 353 3.30 25.48 -13.34
C TYR A 353 3.80 26.27 -12.13
N GLY A 354 3.76 27.61 -12.17
CA GLY A 354 4.21 28.47 -11.07
C GLY A 354 5.68 28.26 -10.68
N ILE A 355 6.55 28.05 -11.67
CA ILE A 355 7.96 27.67 -11.46
C ILE A 355 8.78 28.92 -11.13
N HIS A 356 9.41 28.91 -9.95
CA HIS A 356 10.30 29.97 -9.49
C HIS A 356 11.48 29.37 -8.71
N GLY A 357 12.70 29.84 -8.97
CA GLY A 357 13.88 29.41 -8.22
C GLY A 357 14.20 27.91 -8.39
N GLU A 358 14.45 27.21 -7.28
CA GLU A 358 14.88 25.80 -7.24
C GLU A 358 13.84 24.89 -6.58
N GLY A 359 13.95 23.57 -6.80
CA GLY A 359 13.14 22.56 -6.10
C GLY A 359 11.67 22.47 -6.53
N ASN A 360 11.34 22.83 -7.77
CA ASN A 360 9.96 22.87 -8.23
C ASN A 360 9.44 21.48 -8.61
N VAL A 361 8.36 21.07 -7.96
CA VAL A 361 7.51 19.95 -8.41
C VAL A 361 6.44 20.51 -9.33
N LEU A 362 6.27 19.90 -10.51
CA LEU A 362 5.25 20.33 -11.46
C LEU A 362 3.87 20.06 -10.87
N ALA A 363 3.11 21.13 -10.63
CA ALA A 363 1.71 21.09 -10.22
C ALA A 363 0.97 22.24 -10.91
N LEU A 364 -0.26 21.99 -11.34
CA LEU A 364 -1.13 23.02 -11.93
C LEU A 364 -1.95 23.67 -10.80
N PRO A 365 -1.89 25.00 -10.62
CA PRO A 365 -2.64 25.69 -9.57
C PRO A 365 -4.14 25.83 -9.90
N ALA A 366 -4.52 25.57 -11.15
CA ALA A 366 -5.86 25.73 -11.69
C ALA A 366 -6.03 24.83 -12.93
N SER A 367 -7.26 24.64 -13.42
CA SER A 367 -7.51 23.86 -14.63
C SER A 367 -6.90 24.53 -15.87
N LEU A 368 -6.72 23.77 -16.97
CA LEU A 368 -6.20 24.36 -18.21
C LEU A 368 -7.14 25.43 -18.76
N GLU A 369 -8.46 25.26 -18.59
CA GLU A 369 -9.49 26.24 -18.95
C GLU A 369 -9.32 27.54 -18.16
N GLU A 370 -9.11 27.44 -16.85
CA GLU A 370 -8.90 28.59 -15.97
C GLU A 370 -7.58 29.31 -16.28
N LEU A 371 -6.51 28.56 -16.55
CA LEU A 371 -5.21 29.12 -16.95
C LEU A 371 -5.27 29.79 -18.32
N ALA A 372 -5.94 29.16 -19.30
CA ALA A 372 -6.15 29.73 -20.63
C ALA A 372 -6.90 31.07 -20.55
N ALA A 373 -7.97 31.13 -19.74
CA ALA A 373 -8.70 32.37 -19.48
C ALA A 373 -7.83 33.42 -18.78
N THR A 374 -7.07 33.01 -17.74
CA THR A 374 -6.20 33.91 -16.96
C THR A 374 -5.10 34.55 -17.81
N TYR A 375 -4.48 33.78 -18.70
CA TYR A 375 -3.41 34.27 -19.57
C TYR A 375 -3.89 34.81 -20.91
N ASN A 376 -5.21 34.80 -21.16
CA ASN A 376 -5.82 35.21 -22.42
C ASN A 376 -5.21 34.49 -23.63
N VAL A 377 -5.08 33.16 -23.52
CA VAL A 377 -4.57 32.27 -24.56
C VAL A 377 -5.65 31.25 -24.90
N GLU A 378 -5.73 30.84 -26.17
CA GLU A 378 -6.62 29.76 -26.59
C GLU A 378 -6.26 28.44 -25.86
N LEU A 379 -7.26 27.75 -25.30
CA LEU A 379 -7.06 26.50 -24.55
C LEU A 379 -6.25 25.47 -25.33
N GLN A 380 -6.57 25.28 -26.61
CA GLN A 380 -5.87 24.33 -27.47
C GLN A 380 -4.40 24.71 -27.65
N LYS A 381 -4.10 26.01 -27.78
CA LYS A 381 -2.74 26.51 -27.90
C LYS A 381 -1.96 26.33 -26.59
N LEU A 382 -2.59 26.58 -25.45
CA LEU A 382 -1.98 26.34 -24.13
C LEU A 382 -1.66 24.86 -23.96
N ASP A 383 -2.62 23.95 -24.18
CA ASP A 383 -2.40 22.52 -23.99
C ASP A 383 -1.30 21.98 -24.93
N GLN A 384 -1.29 22.39 -26.19
CA GLN A 384 -0.22 22.02 -27.14
C GLN A 384 1.16 22.53 -26.69
N SER A 385 1.25 23.79 -26.24
CA SER A 385 2.50 24.39 -25.74
C SER A 385 3.03 23.63 -24.52
N LEU A 386 2.14 23.32 -23.55
CA LEU A 386 2.52 22.56 -22.37
C LEU A 386 2.88 21.11 -22.72
N GLN A 387 2.17 20.47 -23.64
CA GLN A 387 2.47 19.09 -24.07
C GLN A 387 3.86 18.99 -24.71
N LYS A 388 4.21 19.90 -25.62
CA LYS A 388 5.55 19.97 -26.24
C LYS A 388 6.64 20.16 -25.18
N SER A 389 6.41 21.10 -24.26
CA SER A 389 7.35 21.38 -23.16
C SER A 389 7.54 20.18 -22.25
N ARG A 390 6.44 19.50 -21.86
CA ARG A 390 6.51 18.27 -21.05
C ARG A 390 7.29 17.16 -21.74
N ALA A 391 7.12 16.98 -23.06
CA ALA A 391 7.88 15.98 -23.81
C ALA A 391 9.40 16.24 -23.76
N LEU A 392 9.83 17.50 -23.97
CA LEU A 392 11.24 17.88 -23.88
C LEU A 392 11.82 17.66 -22.47
N LEU A 393 11.05 18.01 -21.44
CA LEU A 393 11.45 17.78 -20.05
C LEU A 393 11.50 16.29 -19.71
N PHE A 394 10.58 15.49 -20.24
CA PHE A 394 10.58 14.04 -20.06
C PHE A 394 11.83 13.40 -20.68
N GLU A 395 12.21 13.80 -21.90
CA GLU A 395 13.44 13.36 -22.55
C GLU A 395 14.70 13.74 -21.74
N ALA A 396 14.74 14.97 -21.24
CA ALA A 396 15.85 15.43 -20.41
C ALA A 396 15.91 14.67 -19.07
N ARG A 397 14.75 14.41 -18.43
CA ARG A 397 14.65 13.67 -17.18
C ARG A 397 15.12 12.22 -17.33
N ASN A 398 14.83 11.57 -18.47
CA ASN A 398 15.27 10.20 -18.74
C ASN A 398 16.80 10.05 -18.84
N ARG A 399 17.56 11.15 -18.85
CA ARG A 399 19.03 11.15 -18.76
C ARG A 399 19.56 11.29 -17.33
N ARG A 400 18.69 11.58 -16.35
CA ARG A 400 19.05 11.64 -14.93
C ARG A 400 19.21 10.22 -14.37
N VAL A 401 19.90 10.10 -13.24
CA VAL A 401 19.90 8.86 -12.45
C VAL A 401 18.48 8.60 -11.98
N ARG A 402 17.91 7.45 -12.37
CA ARG A 402 16.56 7.07 -11.96
C ARG A 402 16.56 6.60 -10.49
N PRO A 403 15.43 6.76 -9.78
CA PRO A 403 15.24 6.08 -8.51
C PRO A 403 15.37 4.56 -8.68
N HIS A 404 15.74 3.88 -7.59
CA HIS A 404 15.80 2.42 -7.59
C HIS A 404 14.41 1.84 -7.88
N CYS A 405 14.35 0.79 -8.70
CA CYS A 405 13.11 0.03 -8.90
C CYS A 405 13.18 -1.23 -8.05
N ASP A 406 12.23 -1.37 -7.13
CA ASP A 406 12.06 -2.59 -6.33
C ASP A 406 11.46 -3.68 -7.20
N ARG A 407 12.31 -4.63 -7.58
CA ARG A 407 11.95 -5.71 -8.51
C ARG A 407 11.26 -6.89 -7.87
N LYS A 408 10.84 -6.80 -6.61
CA LYS A 408 10.01 -7.85 -6.01
C LYS A 408 8.73 -8.04 -6.84
N ILE A 409 8.34 -9.29 -6.98
CA ILE A 409 7.07 -9.67 -7.60
C ILE A 409 6.19 -10.19 -6.47
N LEU A 410 5.17 -9.40 -6.12
CA LEU A 410 4.20 -9.70 -5.06
C LEU A 410 2.86 -10.04 -5.69
N THR A 411 2.28 -11.17 -5.30
CA THR A 411 1.06 -11.71 -5.92
C THR A 411 -0.15 -10.82 -5.65
N ASP A 412 -0.35 -10.37 -4.42
CA ASP A 412 -1.44 -9.45 -4.06
C ASP A 412 -1.40 -8.13 -4.87
N TRP A 413 -0.23 -7.49 -5.00
CA TRP A 413 -0.13 -6.22 -5.72
C TRP A 413 -0.27 -6.40 -7.23
N ASN A 414 0.30 -7.48 -7.78
CA ASN A 414 0.09 -7.83 -9.18
C ASN A 414 -1.38 -8.15 -9.45
N ALA A 415 -2.06 -8.85 -8.54
CA ALA A 415 -3.48 -9.14 -8.67
C ALA A 415 -4.34 -7.87 -8.72
N LEU A 416 -4.05 -6.87 -7.87
CA LEU A 416 -4.72 -5.56 -7.96
C LEU A 416 -4.48 -4.89 -9.32
N MET A 417 -3.26 -4.94 -9.85
CA MET A 417 -2.94 -4.35 -11.16
C MET A 417 -3.61 -5.10 -12.31
N ILE A 418 -3.63 -6.44 -12.26
CA ILE A 418 -4.35 -7.29 -13.23
C ILE A 418 -5.83 -6.93 -13.23
N GLU A 419 -6.46 -6.84 -12.05
CA GLU A 419 -7.86 -6.42 -11.93
C GLU A 419 -8.08 -5.05 -12.57
N ALA A 420 -7.24 -4.06 -12.24
CA ALA A 420 -7.36 -2.70 -12.75
C ALA A 420 -7.18 -2.62 -14.28
N LEU A 421 -6.23 -3.36 -14.85
CA LEU A 421 -5.98 -3.41 -16.29
C LEU A 421 -7.08 -4.16 -17.04
N ALA A 422 -7.58 -5.28 -16.50
CA ALA A 422 -8.71 -6.00 -17.08
C ALA A 422 -9.98 -5.14 -17.08
N PHE A 423 -10.27 -4.47 -15.96
CA PHE A 423 -11.39 -3.54 -15.83
C PHE A 423 -11.26 -2.36 -16.80
N ALA A 424 -10.13 -1.65 -16.80
CA ALA A 424 -9.89 -0.53 -17.70
C ALA A 424 -9.90 -0.94 -19.18
N GLY A 425 -9.31 -2.10 -19.51
CA GLY A 425 -9.31 -2.66 -20.85
C GLY A 425 -10.72 -2.96 -21.36
N ARG A 426 -11.59 -3.50 -20.50
CA ARG A 426 -13.00 -3.75 -20.82
C ARG A 426 -13.79 -2.45 -20.98
N ILE A 427 -13.63 -1.48 -20.08
CA ILE A 427 -14.39 -0.22 -20.09
C ILE A 427 -13.97 0.71 -21.24
N PHE A 428 -12.67 0.77 -21.55
CA PHE A 428 -12.15 1.63 -22.62
C PHE A 428 -12.01 0.94 -23.97
N GLU A 429 -12.32 -0.36 -24.05
CA GLU A 429 -12.07 -1.21 -25.21
C GLU A 429 -10.58 -1.22 -25.64
N GLU A 430 -9.68 -1.17 -24.66
CA GLU A 430 -8.23 -1.11 -24.87
C GLU A 430 -7.58 -2.48 -24.76
N ARG A 431 -7.29 -3.09 -25.92
CA ARG A 431 -6.71 -4.44 -26.01
C ARG A 431 -5.36 -4.54 -25.32
N GLN A 432 -4.51 -3.49 -25.37
CA GLN A 432 -3.19 -3.53 -24.75
C GLN A 432 -3.27 -3.80 -23.23
N PHE A 433 -4.31 -3.28 -22.57
CA PHE A 433 -4.49 -3.47 -21.12
C PHE A 433 -4.90 -4.92 -20.80
N ILE A 434 -5.82 -5.49 -21.59
CA ILE A 434 -6.26 -6.89 -21.43
C ILE A 434 -5.09 -7.86 -21.66
N GLU A 435 -4.29 -7.64 -22.71
CA GLU A 435 -3.11 -8.50 -22.98
C GLU A 435 -2.05 -8.37 -21.88
N ALA A 436 -1.85 -7.17 -21.32
CA ALA A 436 -0.93 -7.00 -20.19
C ALA A 436 -1.43 -7.75 -18.94
N ALA A 437 -2.73 -7.67 -18.63
CA ALA A 437 -3.35 -8.42 -17.54
C ALA A 437 -3.20 -9.94 -17.74
N ARG A 438 -3.45 -10.44 -18.96
CA ARG A 438 -3.28 -11.86 -19.32
C ARG A 438 -1.84 -12.36 -19.08
N ASN A 439 -0.85 -11.65 -19.62
CA ASN A 439 0.56 -12.04 -19.44
C ASN A 439 0.96 -12.11 -17.96
N ALA A 440 0.47 -11.19 -17.13
CA ALA A 440 0.74 -11.20 -15.70
C ALA A 440 0.01 -12.36 -14.98
N VAL A 441 -1.23 -12.70 -15.37
CA VAL A 441 -1.93 -13.90 -14.87
C VAL A 441 -1.17 -15.18 -15.23
N ASP A 442 -0.75 -15.32 -16.48
CA ASP A 442 0.00 -16.48 -16.95
C ASP A 442 1.29 -16.67 -16.14
N PHE A 443 2.02 -15.59 -15.89
CA PHE A 443 3.20 -15.61 -15.03
C PHE A 443 2.86 -16.04 -13.59
N LEU A 444 1.84 -15.47 -12.96
CA LEU A 444 1.49 -15.81 -11.58
C LEU A 444 1.02 -17.27 -11.45
N LEU A 445 0.21 -17.75 -12.39
CA LEU A 445 -0.21 -19.15 -12.42
C LEU A 445 0.99 -20.11 -12.57
N GLU A 446 2.00 -19.74 -13.37
CA GLU A 446 3.18 -20.57 -13.57
C GLU A 446 4.15 -20.53 -12.38
N LYS A 447 4.39 -19.34 -11.81
CA LYS A 447 5.48 -19.11 -10.86
C LYS A 447 5.04 -18.95 -9.41
N ALA A 448 3.86 -18.39 -9.19
CA ALA A 448 3.33 -18.08 -7.86
C ALA A 448 2.27 -19.08 -7.38
N VAL A 449 1.74 -19.94 -8.25
CA VAL A 449 0.77 -20.98 -7.86
C VAL A 449 1.38 -22.37 -7.98
N TYR A 450 1.42 -23.09 -6.86
CA TYR A 450 1.87 -24.47 -6.80
C TYR A 450 0.70 -25.45 -6.80
N GLN A 451 0.77 -26.44 -7.69
CA GLN A 451 -0.24 -27.50 -7.87
C GLN A 451 -1.67 -26.97 -7.99
N GLU A 452 -1.84 -25.78 -8.58
CA GLU A 452 -3.14 -25.11 -8.75
C GLU A 452 -3.90 -24.84 -7.43
N LYS A 453 -3.22 -24.88 -6.29
CA LYS A 453 -3.85 -24.82 -4.96
C LYS A 453 -3.22 -23.83 -4.03
N GLU A 454 -1.88 -23.79 -3.98
CA GLU A 454 -1.14 -22.98 -3.01
C GLU A 454 -0.55 -21.77 -3.72
N VAL A 455 -0.99 -20.58 -3.30
CA VAL A 455 -0.43 -19.31 -3.77
C VAL A 455 0.74 -18.92 -2.89
N TYR A 456 1.82 -18.45 -3.51
CA TYR A 456 2.94 -17.79 -2.86
C TYR A 456 2.73 -16.27 -2.90
N HIS A 457 3.07 -15.60 -1.81
CA HIS A 457 3.03 -14.15 -1.69
C HIS A 457 4.06 -13.47 -2.59
N SER A 458 5.30 -13.98 -2.60
CA SER A 458 6.37 -13.46 -3.42
C SER A 458 6.98 -14.50 -4.35
N VAL A 459 7.44 -14.04 -5.51
CA VAL A 459 8.24 -14.82 -6.47
C VAL A 459 9.67 -14.27 -6.45
N ALA A 460 10.63 -15.14 -6.16
CA ALA A 460 12.05 -14.83 -6.17
C ALA A 460 12.81 -15.90 -6.97
N ASP A 461 13.80 -15.49 -7.76
CA ASP A 461 14.57 -16.39 -8.64
C ASP A 461 13.70 -17.31 -9.52
N GLY A 462 12.56 -16.78 -9.99
CA GLY A 462 11.61 -17.48 -10.86
C GLY A 462 10.80 -18.58 -10.18
N LYS A 463 10.70 -18.59 -8.85
CA LYS A 463 9.90 -19.55 -8.07
C LYS A 463 9.17 -18.86 -6.92
N GLY A 464 8.02 -19.41 -6.53
CA GLY A 464 7.33 -19.04 -5.30
C GLY A 464 8.26 -19.17 -4.09
N HIS A 465 8.30 -18.13 -3.26
CA HIS A 465 9.25 -17.99 -2.16
C HIS A 465 8.54 -17.98 -0.80
N ILE A 466 7.64 -17.01 -0.57
CA ILE A 466 6.94 -16.84 0.71
C ILE A 466 5.52 -17.40 0.62
N PRO A 467 5.06 -18.21 1.58
CA PRO A 467 3.69 -18.71 1.59
C PRO A 467 2.65 -17.59 1.49
N GLY A 468 1.63 -17.78 0.67
CA GLY A 468 0.59 -16.78 0.44
C GLY A 468 -0.25 -16.47 1.67
N LEU A 469 -0.73 -15.24 1.68
CA LEU A 469 -1.61 -14.65 2.68
C LEU A 469 -3.00 -14.45 2.08
N LEU A 470 -3.99 -14.10 2.92
CA LEU A 470 -5.38 -13.89 2.49
C LEU A 470 -5.49 -12.94 1.30
N ASN A 471 -4.69 -11.87 1.27
CA ASN A 471 -4.72 -10.87 0.20
C ASN A 471 -4.30 -11.47 -1.14
N ASP A 472 -3.28 -12.34 -1.17
CA ASP A 472 -2.82 -12.98 -2.42
C ASP A 472 -3.94 -13.80 -3.05
N TYR A 473 -4.66 -14.58 -2.23
CA TYR A 473 -5.78 -15.37 -2.73
C TYR A 473 -6.97 -14.50 -3.10
N SER A 474 -7.44 -13.65 -2.19
CA SER A 474 -8.65 -12.86 -2.41
C SER A 474 -8.51 -11.90 -3.59
N PHE A 475 -7.36 -11.24 -3.73
CA PHE A 475 -7.13 -10.32 -4.85
C PHE A 475 -6.90 -11.09 -6.15
N PHE A 476 -6.18 -12.21 -6.13
CA PHE A 476 -5.94 -12.95 -7.37
C PHE A 476 -7.21 -13.63 -7.91
N ILE A 477 -8.05 -14.16 -7.02
CA ILE A 477 -9.40 -14.64 -7.39
C ILE A 477 -10.21 -13.51 -8.03
N ARG A 478 -10.17 -12.30 -7.44
CA ARG A 478 -10.87 -11.14 -7.97
C ARG A 478 -10.35 -10.75 -9.36
N ALA A 479 -9.03 -10.78 -9.55
CA ALA A 479 -8.38 -10.47 -10.81
C ALA A 479 -8.75 -11.48 -11.93
N LEU A 480 -8.79 -12.77 -11.59
CA LEU A 480 -9.22 -13.83 -12.51
C LEU A 480 -10.69 -13.65 -12.94
N LEU A 481 -11.59 -13.31 -12.01
CA LEU A 481 -12.99 -13.03 -12.33
C LEU A 481 -13.14 -11.78 -13.23
N GLU A 482 -12.35 -10.73 -13.01
CA GLU A 482 -12.39 -9.54 -13.85
C GLU A 482 -11.81 -9.82 -15.25
N LEU A 483 -10.77 -10.66 -15.35
CA LEU A 483 -10.20 -11.07 -16.64
C LEU A 483 -11.16 -12.00 -17.41
N GLU A 484 -11.89 -12.88 -16.74
CA GLU A 484 -13.00 -13.65 -17.32
C GLU A 484 -14.05 -12.69 -17.91
N GLU A 485 -14.49 -11.66 -17.17
CA GLU A 485 -15.43 -10.66 -17.68
C GLU A 485 -14.89 -9.88 -18.89
N ALA A 486 -13.59 -9.58 -18.91
CA ALA A 486 -12.94 -8.84 -19.99
C ALA A 486 -12.71 -9.67 -21.26
N THR A 487 -12.60 -10.99 -21.14
CA THR A 487 -12.18 -11.88 -22.25
C THR A 487 -13.28 -12.85 -22.70
N GLY A 488 -14.23 -13.18 -21.82
CA GLY A 488 -15.20 -14.26 -22.02
C GLY A 488 -14.61 -15.67 -21.83
N GLU A 489 -13.37 -15.81 -21.34
CA GLU A 489 -12.71 -17.10 -21.17
C GLU A 489 -13.01 -17.70 -19.78
N GLU A 490 -13.90 -18.70 -19.74
CA GLU A 490 -14.41 -19.29 -18.50
C GLU A 490 -13.34 -19.96 -17.62
N ASP A 491 -12.21 -20.38 -18.21
CA ASP A 491 -11.09 -21.03 -17.52
C ASP A 491 -10.51 -20.18 -16.37
N TYR A 492 -10.49 -18.85 -16.51
CA TYR A 492 -10.07 -17.97 -15.42
C TYR A 492 -10.98 -18.10 -14.19
N GLY A 493 -12.29 -18.19 -14.42
CA GLY A 493 -13.27 -18.38 -13.37
C GLY A 493 -13.17 -19.74 -12.68
N GLU A 494 -12.86 -20.80 -13.45
CA GLU A 494 -12.62 -22.14 -12.92
C GLU A 494 -11.38 -22.18 -12.02
N LYS A 495 -10.27 -21.55 -12.45
CA LYS A 495 -9.06 -21.36 -11.65
C LYS A 495 -9.35 -20.57 -10.38
N GLY A 496 -10.11 -19.47 -10.49
CA GLY A 496 -10.55 -18.67 -9.35
C GLY A 496 -11.36 -19.47 -8.33
N MET A 497 -12.23 -20.38 -8.79
CA MET A 497 -12.98 -21.28 -7.94
C MET A 497 -12.07 -22.29 -7.21
N GLY A 498 -11.05 -22.81 -7.89
CA GLY A 498 -10.03 -23.66 -7.30
C GLY A 498 -9.32 -22.97 -6.13
N LEU A 499 -8.86 -21.75 -6.36
CA LEU A 499 -8.20 -20.92 -5.33
C LEU A 499 -9.15 -20.52 -4.20
N LEU A 500 -10.43 -20.26 -4.47
CA LEU A 500 -11.43 -19.97 -3.44
C LEU A 500 -11.55 -21.13 -2.44
N ARG A 501 -11.57 -22.38 -2.92
CA ARG A 501 -11.62 -23.56 -2.04
C ARG A 501 -10.40 -23.63 -1.13
N SER A 502 -9.19 -23.49 -1.68
CA SER A 502 -7.96 -23.42 -0.87
C SER A 502 -8.00 -22.27 0.15
N MET A 503 -8.44 -21.08 -0.27
CA MET A 503 -8.53 -19.91 0.61
C MET A 503 -9.48 -20.17 1.78
N ASN A 504 -10.62 -20.82 1.53
CA ASN A 504 -11.57 -21.22 2.56
C ASN A 504 -10.95 -22.22 3.54
N ASP A 505 -10.26 -23.24 3.04
CA ASP A 505 -9.66 -24.28 3.87
C ASP A 505 -8.52 -23.74 4.76
N ILE A 506 -7.73 -22.79 4.27
CA ILE A 506 -6.53 -22.27 4.95
C ILE A 506 -6.88 -21.15 5.94
N PHE A 507 -7.74 -20.21 5.55
CA PHE A 507 -7.87 -18.92 6.24
C PHE A 507 -9.21 -18.71 6.94
N TYR A 508 -10.29 -19.37 6.54
CA TYR A 508 -11.63 -19.11 7.08
C TYR A 508 -11.77 -19.61 8.52
N ASP A 509 -12.39 -18.81 9.39
CA ASP A 509 -12.75 -19.23 10.74
C ASP A 509 -14.27 -19.44 10.85
N PRO A 510 -14.76 -20.69 10.94
CA PRO A 510 -16.19 -20.94 11.08
C PRO A 510 -16.75 -20.45 12.43
N LYS A 511 -15.91 -20.33 13.46
CA LYS A 511 -16.36 -19.87 14.79
C LYS A 511 -16.63 -18.37 14.78
N ARG A 512 -15.67 -17.57 14.32
CA ARG A 512 -15.78 -16.09 14.30
C ARG A 512 -16.49 -15.57 13.06
N GLY A 513 -16.38 -16.25 11.93
CA GLY A 513 -16.68 -15.70 10.61
C GLY A 513 -15.48 -14.92 10.06
N GLY A 514 -15.43 -14.80 8.73
CA GLY A 514 -14.30 -14.19 8.03
C GLY A 514 -13.01 -14.99 8.07
N TYR A 515 -11.96 -14.35 7.58
CA TYR A 515 -10.68 -14.97 7.27
C TYR A 515 -9.54 -14.32 8.06
N PHE A 516 -8.64 -15.15 8.56
CA PHE A 516 -7.35 -14.68 9.08
C PHE A 516 -6.40 -14.30 7.95
N MET A 517 -5.49 -13.37 8.21
CA MET A 517 -4.53 -12.90 7.20
C MET A 517 -3.51 -13.96 6.79
N ASN A 518 -3.11 -14.85 7.69
CA ASN A 518 -2.12 -15.90 7.45
C ASN A 518 -2.66 -17.29 7.84
N SER A 519 -1.94 -18.35 7.49
CA SER A 519 -2.35 -19.76 7.73
C SER A 519 -2.36 -20.17 9.20
N GLY A 520 -1.72 -19.40 10.08
CA GLY A 520 -1.51 -19.76 11.49
C GLY A 520 -0.41 -20.80 11.73
N LEU A 521 0.36 -21.16 10.71
CA LEU A 521 1.49 -22.11 10.84
C LEU A 521 2.77 -21.46 11.39
N ASP A 522 2.89 -20.13 11.38
CA ASP A 522 4.02 -19.43 11.99
C ASP A 522 3.81 -19.31 13.51
N GLU A 523 4.37 -20.26 14.24
CA GLU A 523 4.34 -20.33 15.72
C GLU A 523 5.07 -19.15 16.39
N LEU A 524 5.91 -18.41 15.67
CA LEU A 524 6.66 -17.27 16.21
C LEU A 524 5.81 -16.01 16.31
N LEU A 525 4.75 -15.93 15.51
CA LEU A 525 3.86 -14.78 15.52
C LEU A 525 2.94 -14.87 16.74
N PHE A 526 3.12 -13.94 17.67
CA PHE A 526 2.41 -13.92 18.95
C PHE A 526 0.89 -13.68 18.83
N PHE A 527 0.40 -13.37 17.63
CA PHE A 527 -1.00 -13.04 17.37
C PHE A 527 -1.35 -13.26 15.91
N ARG A 528 -2.50 -13.89 15.62
CA ARG A 528 -2.96 -14.13 14.23
C ARG A 528 -3.81 -12.95 13.74
N PRO A 529 -3.38 -12.18 12.73
CA PRO A 529 -4.14 -11.01 12.28
C PRO A 529 -5.51 -11.37 11.71
N TRP A 530 -6.52 -10.59 12.08
CA TRP A 530 -7.89 -10.69 11.60
C TRP A 530 -8.48 -9.28 11.47
N SER A 531 -8.66 -8.83 10.24
CA SER A 531 -9.12 -7.46 9.94
C SER A 531 -9.98 -7.40 8.69
N GLY A 532 -11.03 -6.59 8.76
CA GLY A 532 -11.89 -6.19 7.63
C GLY A 532 -11.73 -4.72 7.25
N GLU A 533 -10.74 -4.05 7.83
CA GLU A 533 -10.51 -2.62 7.67
C GLU A 533 -9.77 -2.31 6.38
N ASP A 534 -10.27 -1.33 5.62
CA ASP A 534 -9.59 -0.79 4.46
C ASP A 534 -8.58 0.27 4.90
N GLY A 535 -7.38 0.22 4.32
CA GLY A 535 -6.38 1.28 4.42
C GLY A 535 -6.25 2.02 3.11
N VAL A 536 -5.01 2.30 2.72
CA VAL A 536 -4.69 2.71 1.33
C VAL A 536 -5.04 1.61 0.32
N MET A 537 -5.02 0.35 0.76
CA MET A 537 -5.51 -0.82 0.04
C MET A 537 -6.84 -1.32 0.62
N VAL A 538 -7.60 -2.05 -0.20
CA VAL A 538 -8.78 -2.80 0.24
C VAL A 538 -8.39 -3.94 1.19
N SER A 539 -9.30 -4.34 2.08
CA SER A 539 -9.11 -5.53 2.92
C SER A 539 -9.26 -6.84 2.14
N GLY A 540 -8.43 -7.85 2.43
CA GLY A 540 -8.62 -9.20 1.91
C GLY A 540 -9.98 -9.81 2.31
N ASN A 541 -10.50 -9.48 3.50
CA ASN A 541 -11.83 -9.95 3.93
C ASN A 541 -12.96 -9.30 3.11
N SER A 542 -12.84 -8.01 2.78
CA SER A 542 -13.86 -7.31 2.00
C SER A 542 -13.88 -7.80 0.54
N VAL A 543 -12.70 -8.05 -0.04
CA VAL A 543 -12.61 -8.65 -1.39
C VAL A 543 -13.08 -10.11 -1.38
N ALA A 544 -12.71 -10.91 -0.38
CA ALA A 544 -13.20 -12.29 -0.25
C ALA A 544 -14.73 -12.35 -0.15
N MET A 545 -15.35 -11.44 0.60
CA MET A 545 -16.80 -11.31 0.67
C MET A 545 -17.42 -11.09 -0.72
N MET A 546 -16.87 -10.17 -1.51
CA MET A 546 -17.35 -9.92 -2.87
C MET A 546 -17.17 -11.13 -3.80
N ASN A 547 -16.04 -11.84 -3.69
CA ASN A 547 -15.77 -13.03 -4.48
C ASN A 547 -16.76 -14.16 -4.15
N LEU A 548 -17.02 -14.40 -2.87
CA LEU A 548 -18.03 -15.38 -2.42
C LEU A 548 -19.42 -15.07 -2.99
N LEU A 549 -19.84 -13.80 -2.97
CA LEU A 549 -21.12 -13.39 -3.56
C LEU A 549 -21.18 -13.63 -5.07
N ARG A 550 -20.09 -13.32 -5.79
CA ARG A 550 -20.00 -13.60 -7.24
C ARG A 550 -20.10 -15.09 -7.54
N PHE A 551 -19.39 -15.93 -6.78
CA PHE A 551 -19.46 -17.38 -6.96
C PHE A 551 -20.77 -17.99 -6.49
N ASN A 552 -21.41 -17.43 -5.46
CA ASN A 552 -22.77 -17.79 -5.08
C ASN A 552 -23.72 -17.54 -6.25
N LYS A 553 -23.70 -16.36 -6.86
CA LYS A 553 -24.53 -16.02 -8.03
C LYS A 553 -24.26 -16.94 -9.22
N ARG A 554 -23.00 -17.31 -9.46
CA ARG A 554 -22.59 -18.23 -10.55
C ARG A 554 -23.06 -19.66 -10.34
N THR A 555 -22.98 -20.18 -9.10
CA THR A 555 -23.14 -21.61 -8.81
C THR A 555 -24.46 -21.97 -8.14
N GLY A 556 -25.15 -21.00 -7.54
CA GLY A 556 -26.27 -21.23 -6.62
C GLY A 556 -25.86 -21.84 -5.28
N ASN A 557 -24.56 -21.98 -4.98
CA ASN A 557 -24.10 -22.57 -3.72
C ASN A 557 -24.37 -21.62 -2.54
N LYS A 558 -25.37 -21.96 -1.72
CA LYS A 558 -25.76 -21.19 -0.53
C LYS A 558 -24.67 -21.09 0.54
N GLU A 559 -23.72 -22.02 0.58
CA GLU A 559 -22.59 -21.95 1.51
C GLU A 559 -21.78 -20.67 1.31
N TYR A 560 -21.52 -20.28 0.06
CA TYR A 560 -20.80 -19.04 -0.24
C TYR A 560 -21.55 -17.79 0.22
N TYR A 561 -22.88 -17.78 0.11
CA TYR A 561 -23.71 -16.71 0.64
C TYR A 561 -23.62 -16.63 2.18
N GLU A 562 -23.74 -17.77 2.87
CA GLU A 562 -23.63 -17.80 4.34
C GLU A 562 -22.24 -17.41 4.83
N MET A 563 -21.18 -17.80 4.13
CA MET A 563 -19.81 -17.35 4.41
C MET A 563 -19.66 -15.84 4.22
N ALA A 564 -20.22 -15.29 3.13
CA ALA A 564 -20.18 -13.85 2.85
C ALA A 564 -20.93 -13.06 3.94
N ARG A 565 -22.13 -13.52 4.33
CA ARG A 565 -22.88 -12.93 5.46
C ARG A 565 -22.09 -13.05 6.76
N GLY A 566 -21.44 -14.19 6.99
CA GLY A 566 -20.59 -14.44 8.15
C GLY A 566 -19.42 -13.45 8.29
N ILE A 567 -18.83 -12.98 7.18
CA ILE A 567 -17.82 -11.91 7.19
C ILE A 567 -18.44 -10.61 7.71
N GLY A 568 -19.60 -10.22 7.17
CA GLY A 568 -20.30 -9.01 7.59
C GLY A 568 -20.67 -9.04 9.07
N GLU A 569 -21.25 -10.16 9.55
CA GLU A 569 -21.59 -10.38 10.96
C GLU A 569 -20.37 -10.29 11.89
N ALA A 570 -19.23 -10.82 11.45
CA ALA A 570 -18.02 -10.84 12.26
C ALA A 570 -17.44 -9.43 12.48
N PHE A 571 -17.45 -8.58 11.45
CA PHE A 571 -16.93 -7.20 11.54
C PHE A 571 -17.98 -6.16 11.93
N ALA A 572 -19.26 -6.53 12.08
CA ALA A 572 -20.39 -5.63 12.31
C ALA A 572 -20.17 -4.58 13.41
N GLN A 573 -19.62 -4.98 14.56
CA GLN A 573 -19.37 -4.07 15.68
C GLN A 573 -18.35 -2.96 15.31
N ARG A 574 -17.28 -3.31 14.59
CA ARG A 574 -16.26 -2.34 14.16
C ARG A 574 -16.81 -1.41 13.09
N VAL A 575 -17.54 -1.97 12.13
CA VAL A 575 -18.27 -1.19 11.11
C VAL A 575 -19.23 -0.20 11.77
N GLN A 576 -19.91 -0.58 12.86
CA GLN A 576 -20.80 0.34 13.57
C GLN A 576 -20.04 1.49 14.25
N GLN A 577 -18.83 1.24 14.75
CA GLN A 577 -18.00 2.25 15.44
C GLN A 577 -17.33 3.22 14.47
N VAL A 578 -16.73 2.70 13.40
CA VAL A 578 -15.91 3.46 12.43
C VAL A 578 -16.25 3.07 10.98
N PRO A 579 -17.50 3.27 10.51
CA PRO A 579 -17.96 2.77 9.22
C PRO A 579 -17.15 3.31 8.03
N ALA A 580 -16.58 4.51 8.13
CA ALA A 580 -15.73 5.10 7.09
C ALA A 580 -14.42 4.31 6.82
N MET A 581 -14.01 3.41 7.71
CA MET A 581 -12.82 2.55 7.52
C MET A 581 -13.16 1.17 6.92
N TYR A 582 -14.44 0.89 6.65
CA TYR A 582 -14.93 -0.41 6.15
C TYR A 582 -15.70 -0.24 4.84
N THR A 583 -15.30 0.72 4.01
CA THR A 583 -16.02 1.14 2.80
C THR A 583 -16.22 0.02 1.78
N HIS A 584 -15.21 -0.80 1.53
CA HIS A 584 -15.30 -1.89 0.55
C HIS A 584 -16.16 -3.05 1.07
N LEU A 585 -16.09 -3.34 2.38
CA LEU A 585 -16.99 -4.29 3.03
C LEU A 585 -18.44 -3.80 2.94
N LEU A 586 -18.68 -2.52 3.20
CA LEU A 586 -20.00 -1.92 3.06
C LEU A 586 -20.51 -2.00 1.62
N THR A 587 -19.67 -1.77 0.60
CA THR A 587 -20.03 -2.01 -0.80
C THR A 587 -20.49 -3.45 -1.04
N ALA A 588 -19.79 -4.45 -0.49
CA ALA A 588 -20.20 -5.85 -0.59
C ALA A 588 -21.55 -6.12 0.11
N THR A 589 -21.82 -5.48 1.25
CA THR A 589 -23.11 -5.64 1.95
C THR A 589 -24.29 -4.99 1.20
N LEU A 590 -24.04 -3.96 0.39
CA LEU A 590 -25.08 -3.40 -0.47
C LEU A 590 -25.51 -4.41 -1.54
N ALA A 591 -24.58 -5.19 -2.09
CA ALA A 591 -24.89 -6.25 -3.06
C ALA A 591 -25.68 -7.43 -2.43
N LEU A 592 -25.49 -7.70 -1.13
CA LEU A 592 -26.29 -8.70 -0.39
C LEU A 592 -27.77 -8.33 -0.27
N SER A 593 -28.09 -7.03 -0.27
CA SER A 593 -29.44 -6.53 0.06
C SER A 593 -30.36 -6.40 -1.16
N ASP A 594 -29.87 -6.79 -2.34
CA ASP A 594 -30.60 -6.73 -3.61
C ASP A 594 -31.10 -8.13 -4.07
N GLU A 595 -30.88 -9.17 -3.24
CA GLU A 595 -31.55 -10.49 -3.28
C GLU A 595 -32.61 -10.59 -2.18
#